data_AF-A0A0F9E279-F1
#
_entry.id   AF-A0A0F9E279-F1
#
_cell.length_a   1.000
_cell.length_b   1.000
_cell.length_c   1.000
_cell.angle_alpha   90.00
_cell.angle_beta   90.00
_cell.angle_gamma   90.00
#
_symmetry.space_group_name_H-M   'P 1'
#
loop_
_entity.id
_entity.type
_entity.pdbx_description
1 polymer ?
#
loop_
_entity_poly.entity_id
_entity_poly.type
_entity_poly.pdbx_seq_one_letter_code
_entity_poly.pdbx_strand_id
1 'polypeptide(L)' 'ATMTWKDSQQAFEYAIEVGRLSRDRDADNYAGKYMYMGTNWNGDDLFKNVDTREYDV' A
#
# COMPACT_ATOMS: atom_id res chain seq x y z
N ALA A 1 -19.19 6.09 4.40
CA ALA A 1 -18.28 5.41 3.46
C ALA A 1 -17.82 4.11 4.12
N THR A 2 -17.92 2.98 3.42
CA THR A 2 -17.53 1.67 3.96
C THR A 2 -16.15 1.31 3.45
N MET A 3 -15.28 0.86 4.34
CA MET A 3 -13.96 0.35 3.99
C MET A 3 -14.09 -1.12 3.61
N THR A 4 -13.46 -1.52 2.51
CA THR A 4 -13.42 -2.91 2.06
C THR A 4 -12.04 -3.50 2.27
N TRP A 5 -11.95 -4.83 2.34
CA TRP A 5 -10.69 -5.53 2.54
C TRP A 5 -10.47 -6.45 1.36
N LYS A 6 -9.34 -6.27 0.68
CA LYS A 6 -8.82 -7.22 -0.29
C LYS A 6 -7.83 -8.15 0.40
N ASP A 7 -7.47 -9.21 -0.31
CA ASP A 7 -6.25 -9.93 0.03
C ASP A 7 -5.05 -8.96 0.00
N SER A 8 -4.29 -8.93 1.09
CA SER A 8 -3.20 -7.96 1.22
C SER A 8 -2.10 -8.16 0.19
N GLN A 9 -1.81 -9.42 -0.18
CA GLN A 9 -0.79 -9.72 -1.17
C GLN A 9 -1.20 -9.16 -2.54
N GLN A 10 -2.46 -9.33 -2.93
CA GLN A 10 -2.99 -8.74 -4.18
C GLN A 10 -2.90 -7.21 -4.18
N ALA A 11 -3.21 -6.55 -3.06
CA ALA A 11 -3.11 -5.09 -2.96
C ALA A 11 -1.65 -4.62 -3.15
N PHE A 12 -0.69 -5.28 -2.51
CA PHE A 12 0.74 -4.96 -2.68
C PHE A 12 1.24 -5.24 -4.10
N GLU A 13 0.84 -6.36 -4.70
CA GLU A 13 1.24 -6.71 -6.07
C GLU A 13 0.74 -5.66 -7.07
N TYR A 14 -0.53 -5.26 -6.97
CA TYR A 14 -1.09 -4.21 -7.81
C TYR A 14 -0.39 -2.87 -7.60
N ALA A 15 -0.15 -2.46 -6.34
CA ALA A 15 0.55 -1.21 -6.04
C ALA A 15 1.99 -1.19 -6.59
N ILE A 16 2.66 -2.35 -6.63
CA ILE A 16 3.98 -2.48 -7.26
C ILE A 16 3.88 -2.41 -8.78
N GLU A 17 2.90 -3.09 -9.37
CA GLU A 17 2.68 -3.11 -10.83
C GLU A 17 2.40 -1.71 -11.40
N VAL A 18 1.60 -0.92 -10.70
CA VAL A 18 1.28 0.47 -11.11
C VAL A 18 2.33 1.50 -10.65
N GLY A 19 3.42 1.07 -10.02
CA GLY A 19 4.54 1.91 -9.63
C GLY A 19 4.33 2.78 -8.38
N ARG A 20 3.26 2.56 -7.62
CA ARG A 20 3.01 3.21 -6.32
C ARG A 20 4.01 2.71 -5.26
N LEU A 21 4.28 1.42 -5.24
CA LEU A 21 5.29 0.79 -4.37
C LEU A 21 6.40 0.14 -5.19
N SER A 22 7.53 -0.15 -4.55
CA SER A 22 8.67 -0.81 -5.18
C SER A 22 9.08 -2.09 -4.46
N ARG A 23 9.67 -3.04 -5.20
CA ARG A 23 10.36 -4.22 -4.64
C ARG A 23 11.82 -3.94 -4.31
N ASP A 24 12.36 -2.83 -4.78
CA ASP A 24 13.73 -2.40 -4.49
C ASP A 24 13.82 -1.90 -3.04
N ARG A 25 14.75 -2.47 -2.27
CA ARG A 25 14.96 -2.14 -0.86
C ARG A 25 15.54 -0.74 -0.67
N ASP A 26 16.24 -0.24 -1.67
CA ASP A 26 16.87 1.08 -1.64
C ASP A 26 15.91 2.20 -2.07
N ALA A 27 14.72 1.85 -2.58
CA ALA A 27 13.70 2.81 -2.94
C ALA A 27 12.98 3.41 -1.71
N ASP A 28 12.63 4.69 -1.79
CA ASP A 28 11.86 5.37 -0.75
C ASP A 28 10.50 4.70 -0.53
N ASN A 29 9.85 4.28 -1.62
CA ASN A 29 8.57 3.56 -1.63
C ASN A 29 8.72 2.03 -1.58
N TYR A 30 9.80 1.51 -0.97
CA TYR A 30 9.97 0.06 -0.79
C TYR A 30 8.77 -0.54 -0.04
N ALA A 31 8.08 -1.50 -0.65
CA ALA A 31 6.86 -2.11 -0.12
C ALA A 31 7.02 -2.71 1.28
N GLY A 32 8.23 -3.15 1.65
CA GLY A 32 8.52 -3.68 2.99
C GLY A 32 8.41 -2.64 4.11
N LYS A 33 8.35 -1.34 3.79
CA LYS A 33 8.12 -0.25 4.75
C LYS A 33 6.64 0.03 5.00
N TYR A 34 5.72 -0.70 4.36
CA TYR A 34 4.30 -0.37 4.37
C TYR A 34 3.43 -1.51 4.89
N MET A 35 2.30 -1.13 5.46
CA MET A 35 1.22 -2.01 5.89
C MET A 35 -0.05 -1.66 5.11
N TYR A 36 -0.72 -2.68 4.55
CA TYR A 36 -2.02 -2.50 3.93
C TYR A 36 -3.08 -2.24 4.99
N MET A 37 -3.80 -1.12 4.85
CA MET A 37 -4.81 -0.68 5.81
C MET A 37 -6.24 -1.00 5.37
N GLY A 38 -6.41 -1.53 4.15
CA GLY A 38 -7.70 -1.77 3.51
C GLY A 38 -7.91 -0.86 2.29
N THR A 39 -9.07 -0.97 1.66
CA THR A 39 -9.44 -0.24 0.45
C THR A 39 -10.55 0.77 0.78
N ASN A 40 -10.36 2.02 0.35
CA ASN A 40 -11.34 3.08 0.58
C ASN A 40 -12.58 2.92 -0.33
N TRP A 41 -13.55 3.83 -0.19
CA TRP A 41 -14.79 3.82 -0.97
C TRP A 41 -14.61 4.20 -2.45
N ASN A 42 -13.47 4.80 -2.83
CA ASN A 42 -13.10 5.05 -4.23
C ASN A 42 -12.45 3.82 -4.89
N GLY A 43 -12.14 2.79 -4.12
CA GLY A 43 -11.41 1.61 -4.59
C GLY A 43 -9.90 1.72 -4.45
N ASP A 44 -9.38 2.79 -3.81
CA ASP A 44 -7.94 2.96 -3.61
C ASP A 44 -7.46 2.13 -2.43
N ASP A 45 -6.43 1.33 -2.67
CA ASP A 45 -5.73 0.59 -1.64
C ASP A 45 -4.88 1.56 -0.81
N LEU A 46 -5.06 1.54 0.52
CA LEU A 46 -4.37 2.43 1.43
C LEU A 46 -3.19 1.70 2.06
N PHE A 47 -2.01 2.34 1.98
CA PHE A 47 -0.78 1.84 2.58
C PHE A 47 -0.27 2.84 3.60
N LYS A 48 0.05 2.33 4.80
CA LYS A 48 0.59 3.12 5.88
C LYS A 48 2.04 2.74 6.12
N ASN A 49 2.93 3.73 6.12
CA ASN A 49 4.33 3.51 6.42
C ASN A 49 4.47 3.05 7.89
N VAL A 50 5.19 1.98 8.13
CA VAL A 50 5.32 1.37 9.46
C VAL A 50 6.20 2.19 10.40
N ASP A 51 7.17 2.92 9.84
CA ASP A 51 8.14 3.72 10.60
C ASP A 51 7.57 5.10 10.93
N THR A 52 7.00 5.79 9.92
CA THR A 52 6.51 7.18 10.08
C THR A 52 5.05 7.25 10.53
N ARG A 53 4.28 6.17 10.34
CA ARG A 53 2.82 6.12 10.54
C ARG A 53 2.02 7.05 9.63
N GLU A 54 2.61 7.52 8.54
CA GLU A 54 1.95 8.35 7.54
C GLU A 54 1.39 7.49 6.40
N TYR A 55 0.38 8.02 5.71
CA TYR A 55 -0.14 7.44 4.47
C TYR A 55 0.58 8.14 3.32
N ASP A 56 1.35 7.37 2.54
CA ASP A 56 2.32 7.95 1.60
C ASP A 56 2.07 7.53 0.14
N VAL A 57 0.98 6.81 -0.10
CA VAL A 57 0.72 6.14 -1.38
C VAL A 57 -0.73 6.13 -1.78
#